data_AF-K1UTM8-F1
#
_entry.id   AF-K1UTM8-F1
#
_cell.length_a   1.000
_cell.length_b   1.000
_cell.length_c   1.000
_cell.angle_alpha   90.00
_cell.angle_beta   90.00
_cell.angle_gamma   90.00
#
_symmetry.space_group_name_H-M   'P 1'
#
loop_
_entity.id
_entity.type
_entity.pdbx_description
1 polymer ?
#
loop_
_entity_poly.entity_id
_entity_poly.type
_entity_poly.pdbx_seq_one_letter_code
_entity_poly.pdbx_strand_id
1 'polypeptide(L)'
;MAIVEAKDNRHSVGAGMQQAIEYAEVLDIPFVYSSNGDGFLEHDMKSGKERELMLEQFPSPYDLWQRHIGDEHFTPEQEQLIT
;
A
#
# COMPACT_ATOMS: atom_id res chain seq x y z
N MET A 1 -7.55 0.84 -2.59
CA MET A 1 -6.77 1.34 -1.43
C MET A 1 -5.29 1.01 -1.52
N ALA A 2 -4.87 -0.08 -2.15
CA ALA A 2 -3.46 -0.37 -2.37
C ALA A 2 -3.20 -0.95 -3.77
N ILE A 3 -1.97 -0.79 -4.26
CA ILE A 3 -1.44 -1.47 -5.46
C ILE A 3 -0.24 -2.32 -5.04
N VAL A 4 -0.13 -3.51 -5.62
CA VAL A 4 0.99 -4.41 -5.42
C VAL A 4 1.58 -4.78 -6.78
N GLU A 5 2.87 -4.49 -6.98
CA GLU A 5 3.64 -4.95 -8.14
C GLU A 5 4.50 -6.14 -7.75
N ALA A 6 4.27 -7.28 -8.41
CA ALA A 6 4.98 -8.52 -8.14
C ALA A 6 6.07 -8.79 -9.20
N LYS A 7 7.26 -9.18 -8.75
CA LYS A 7 8.38 -9.67 -9.56
C LYS A 7 8.73 -11.11 -9.17
N ASP A 8 9.50 -11.78 -10.03
CA ASP A 8 10.10 -13.06 -9.65
C ASP A 8 11.24 -12.85 -8.63
N ASN A 9 11.50 -13.88 -7.81
CA ASN A 9 12.40 -13.82 -6.66
C ASN A 9 13.89 -13.59 -6.98
N ARG A 10 14.29 -13.49 -8.26
CA ARG A 10 15.65 -13.09 -8.65
C ARG A 10 15.85 -11.57 -8.58
N HIS A 11 14.77 -10.82 -8.44
CA HIS A 11 14.80 -9.37 -8.27
C HIS A 11 14.84 -8.99 -6.79
N SER A 12 15.29 -7.77 -6.49
CA SER A 12 15.12 -7.20 -5.15
C SER A 12 13.63 -6.95 -4.87
N VAL A 13 13.28 -6.92 -3.58
CA VAL A 13 11.91 -6.66 -3.11
C VAL A 13 11.33 -5.35 -3.67
N GLY A 14 12.17 -4.32 -3.83
CA GLY A 14 11.77 -3.01 -4.37
C GLY A 14 11.85 -2.86 -5.89
N ALA A 15 12.21 -3.90 -6.64
CA ALA A 15 12.50 -3.77 -8.08
C ALA A 15 11.31 -3.29 -8.93
N GLY A 16 10.08 -3.50 -8.47
CA GLY A 16 8.86 -3.01 -9.13
C GLY A 16 8.34 -1.68 -8.59
N MET A 17 9.01 -1.05 -7.60
CA MET A 17 8.45 0.07 -6.86
C MET A 17 8.10 1.27 -7.77
N GLN A 18 9.01 1.66 -8.65
CA GLN A 18 8.76 2.82 -9.52
C GLN A 18 7.55 2.60 -10.44
N GLN A 19 7.39 1.39 -10.97
CA GLN A 19 6.23 1.03 -11.79
C GLN A 19 4.94 1.07 -10.97
N ALA A 20 4.99 0.58 -9.73
CA ALA A 20 3.86 0.58 -8.82
C ALA A 20 3.43 2.02 -8.43
N ILE A 21 4.39 2.91 -8.19
CA ILE A 21 4.17 4.33 -7.90
C ILE A 21 3.48 5.02 -9.10
N GLU A 22 3.97 4.79 -10.32
CA GLU A 22 3.38 5.37 -11.53
C GLU A 22 1.89 5.00 -11.69
N TYR A 23 1.53 3.74 -11.42
CA TYR A 23 0.12 3.33 -11.43
C TYR A 23 -0.68 3.97 -10.29
N ALA A 24 -0.09 4.10 -9.11
CA ALA A 24 -0.76 4.66 -7.95
C ALA A 24 -1.06 6.16 -8.09
N GLU A 25 -0.17 6.92 -8.74
CA GLU A 25 -0.40 8.32 -9.08
C GLU A 25 -1.60 8.49 -10.02
N VAL A 26 -1.73 7.62 -11.03
CA VAL A 26 -2.84 7.67 -11.99
C VAL A 26 -4.18 7.28 -11.34
N LEU A 27 -4.14 6.33 -10.41
CA LEU A 27 -5.34 5.76 -9.79
C LEU A 27 -5.72 6.40 -8.44
N ASP A 28 -4.97 7.40 -7.99
CA ASP A 28 -5.12 8.06 -6.69
C ASP A 28 -5.14 7.05 -5.52
N ILE A 29 -4.16 6.14 -5.52
CA ILE A 29 -4.04 5.06 -4.54
C ILE A 29 -3.02 5.44 -3.45
N PRO A 30 -3.39 5.40 -2.15
CA PRO A 30 -2.55 5.92 -1.07
C PRO A 30 -1.37 5.01 -0.65
N PHE A 31 -1.46 3.70 -0.89
CA PHE A 31 -0.44 2.74 -0.45
C PHE A 31 0.05 1.89 -1.61
N VAL A 32 1.36 1.80 -1.76
CA VAL A 32 2.01 1.10 -2.87
C VAL A 32 2.95 0.05 -2.32
N TYR A 33 2.96 -1.13 -2.94
CA TYR A 33 3.82 -2.23 -2.54
C TYR A 33 4.55 -2.79 -3.74
N SER A 34 5.81 -3.18 -3.54
CA SER A 34 6.52 -4.08 -4.45
C SER A 34 6.91 -5.36 -3.71
N SER A 35 6.84 -6.50 -4.38
CA SER A 35 7.22 -7.80 -3.82
C SER A 35 7.95 -8.64 -4.85
N ASN A 36 8.89 -9.46 -4.38
CA ASN A 36 9.53 -10.51 -5.15
C ASN A 36 9.14 -11.93 -4.66
N GLY A 37 8.20 -12.03 -3.71
CA GLY A 37 7.80 -13.27 -3.05
C GLY A 37 8.46 -13.55 -1.69
N ASP A 38 9.55 -12.86 -1.33
CA ASP A 38 10.24 -13.04 -0.04
C ASP A 38 9.85 -11.98 1.01
N GLY A 39 9.24 -10.88 0.57
CA GLY A 39 8.81 -9.77 1.41
C GLY A 39 8.15 -8.67 0.58
N PHE A 40 7.91 -7.53 1.22
CA PHE A 40 7.35 -6.34 0.58
C PHE A 40 8.17 -5.10 0.90
N LEU A 41 8.26 -4.19 -0.07
CA LEU A 41 8.62 -2.80 0.17
C LEU A 41 7.31 -2.00 0.05
N GLU A 42 6.89 -1.36 1.13
CA GLU A 42 5.76 -0.43 1.14
C GLU A 42 6.27 0.98 0.85
N HIS A 43 5.54 1.75 0.03
CA HIS A 43 5.67 3.18 -0.15
C HIS A 43 4.34 3.85 0.19
N ASP A 44 4.37 4.77 1.16
CA ASP A 44 3.22 5.56 1.57
C ASP A 44 3.17 6.86 0.74
N MET A 45 2.17 6.98 -0.14
CA MET A 45 2.10 8.10 -1.10
C MET A 45 1.86 9.46 -0.43
N LYS A 46 1.32 9.49 0.80
CA LYS A 46 1.09 10.73 1.54
C LYS A 46 2.38 11.26 2.15
N SER A 47 3.20 10.36 2.71
CA SER A 47 4.42 10.73 3.47
C SER A 47 5.72 10.55 2.69
N GLY A 48 5.70 9.83 1.56
CA GLY A 48 6.86 9.45 0.77
C GLY A 48 7.80 8.47 1.49
N LYS A 49 7.36 7.88 2.61
CA LYS A 49 8.18 6.95 3.40
C LYS A 49 8.12 5.55 2.83
N GLU A 50 9.26 4.89 2.86
CA GLU A 50 9.37 3.48 2.50
C GLU A 50 9.73 2.63 3.72
N ARG A 51 9.19 1.42 3.77
CA ARG A 51 9.58 0.42 4.76
C ARG A 51 9.48 -0.99 4.20
N GLU A 52 10.41 -1.83 4.60
CA GLU A 52 10.34 -3.26 4.31
C GLU A 52 9.42 -3.97 5.31
N LEU A 53 8.65 -4.92 4.80
CA LEU A 53 7.72 -5.76 5.54
C LEU A 53 8.01 -7.23 5.23
N MET A 54 7.95 -8.07 6.25
CA MET A 54 7.86 -9.52 6.08
C MET A 54 6.48 -9.88 5.49
N LEU A 55 6.35 -11.10 4.94
CA LEU A 55 5.12 -11.55 4.31
C LEU A 55 3.92 -11.52 5.28
N GLU A 56 4.15 -11.89 6.53
CA GLU A 56 3.14 -11.92 7.59
C GLU A 56 2.77 -10.52 8.11
N GLN A 57 3.53 -9.50 7.73
CA GLN A 57 3.31 -8.11 8.12
C GLN A 57 2.54 -7.32 7.06
N PHE A 58 2.11 -7.97 5.97
CA PHE A 58 1.29 -7.32 4.98
C PHE A 58 -0.04 -6.85 5.61
N PRO A 59 -0.39 -5.55 5.51
CA PRO A 59 -1.53 -5.01 6.22
C PRO A 59 -2.85 -5.54 5.67
N SER A 60 -3.83 -5.72 6.56
CA SER A 60 -5.19 -6.06 6.12
C SER A 60 -5.85 -4.84 5.46
N PRO A 61 -6.90 -5.03 4.63
CA PRO A 61 -7.67 -3.92 4.10
C PRO A 61 -8.20 -2.97 5.21
N TYR A 62 -8.59 -3.52 6.37
CA TYR A 62 -9.02 -2.71 7.51
C TYR A 62 -7.89 -1.81 8.03
N ASP A 63 -6.68 -2.34 8.20
CA ASP A 63 -5.52 -1.55 8.65
C ASP A 63 -5.19 -0.42 7.66
N LEU A 64 -5.28 -0.71 6.36
CA LEU A 64 -5.07 0.29 5.32
C LEU A 64 -6.14 1.38 5.36
N TRP A 65 -7.40 1.00 5.55
CA TRP A 65 -8.49 1.97 5.67
C TRP A 65 -8.29 2.88 6.88
N GLN A 66 -8.04 2.30 8.06
CA GLN A 66 -7.77 3.05 9.29
C GLN A 66 -6.58 4.01 9.14
N ARG A 67 -5.49 3.57 8.49
CA ARG A 67 -4.35 4.45 8.18
C ARG A 67 -4.70 5.54 7.18
N HIS A 68 -5.59 5.27 6.22
CA HIS A 68 -5.98 6.24 5.21
C HIS A 68 -6.82 7.38 5.80
N ILE A 69 -7.82 7.05 6.61
CA ILE A 69 -8.68 8.02 7.30
C ILE A 69 -7.97 8.71 8.47
N GLY A 70 -6.94 8.08 9.05
CA GLY A 70 -6.17 8.66 10.15
C GLY A 70 -7.05 8.98 11.36
N ASP A 71 -6.89 10.19 11.92
CA ASP A 71 -7.69 10.69 13.05
C ASP A 71 -9.02 11.33 12.62
N GLU A 72 -9.36 11.33 11.32
CA GLU A 72 -10.66 11.80 10.86
C GLU A 72 -11.74 10.82 11.35
N HIS A 73 -12.45 11.24 12.39
CA HIS A 73 -13.57 10.49 12.95
C HIS A 73 -14.76 10.57 11.99
N PHE A 74 -14.79 9.68 11.00
CA PHE A 74 -16.00 9.41 10.24
C PHE A 74 -17.03 8.76 11.17
N THR A 75 -18.27 9.23 11.17
CA THR A 75 -19.33 8.49 11.87
C THR A 75 -19.54 7.15 11.17
N PRO A 76 -20.03 6.11 11.85
CA PRO A 76 -20.29 4.81 11.22
C PRO A 76 -21.17 4.87 9.97
N GLU A 77 -22.04 5.90 9.87
CA GLU A 77 -22.86 6.16 8.68
C GLU A 77 -22.06 6.71 7.48
N GLN A 78 -20.97 7.43 7.72
CA GLN A 78 -20.10 7.96 6.65
C GLN A 78 -19.18 6.87 6.08
N GLU A 79 -18.77 5.88 6.87
CA GLU A 79 -17.94 4.75 6.41
C GLU A 79 -18.67 3.84 5.40
N GLN A 80 -20.00 3.67 5.55
CA GLN A 80 -20.82 2.89 4.61
C GLN A 80 -21.04 3.56 3.25
N LEU A 81 -20.78 4.86 3.13
CA LEU A 81 -20.94 5.60 1.87
C LEU A 81 -19.67 5.61 1.02
N ILE A 82 -18.51 5.31 1.61
CA ILE A 82 -17.20 5.35 0.96
C ILE A 82 -16.74 3.94 0.52
N THR A 83 -17.31 2.88 1.11
CA THR A 83 -16.98 1.47 0.81
C THR A 83 -18.06 0.82 -0.05
#